data_AF-A0A5R2MWH7-F1
#
_entry.id   AF-A0A5R2MWH7-F1
#
_cell.length_a   1.000
_cell.length_b   1.000
_cell.length_c   1.000
_cell.angle_alpha   90.00
_cell.angle_beta   90.00
_cell.angle_gamma   90.00
#
_symmetry.space_group_name_H-M   'P 1'
#
loop_
_entity.id
_entity.type
_entity.pdbx_description
1 polymer ?
#
loop_
_entity_poly.entity_id
_entity_poly.type
_entity_poly.pdbx_seq_one_letter_code
_entity_poly.pdbx_strand_id
1 'polypeptide(L)'
;PGRKARELCPQLIFVGGNFSDYQRLGDAAIKVLDDFTPVVERISIDEAFADVAGCTHLFGSPREIATVIRRRVRAELGLPISIGVARTKHLAKIASQVAKPDGLVVVDPG
;
A
#
# COMPACT_ATOMS: atom_id res chain seq x y z
N PRO A 1 -24.60 -13.00 -6.16
CA PRO A 1 -23.16 -12.87 -5.79
C PRO A 1 -22.78 -13.62 -4.49
N GLY A 2 -23.39 -13.30 -3.34
CA GLY A 2 -23.09 -13.98 -2.07
C GLY A 2 -23.47 -15.48 -2.02
N ARG A 3 -24.68 -15.82 -2.51
CA ARG A 3 -25.13 -17.21 -2.62
C ARG A 3 -24.15 -18.06 -3.46
N LYS A 4 -23.73 -17.54 -4.62
CA LYS A 4 -22.79 -18.24 -5.49
C LYS A 4 -21.42 -18.46 -4.85
N ALA A 5 -20.93 -17.48 -4.08
CA ALA A 5 -19.69 -17.63 -3.31
C ALA A 5 -19.80 -18.75 -2.28
N ARG A 6 -20.95 -18.90 -1.60
CA ARG A 6 -21.20 -20.00 -0.66
C ARG A 6 -21.32 -21.36 -1.36
N GLU A 7 -21.93 -21.42 -2.54
CA GLU A 7 -21.97 -22.66 -3.33
C GLU A 7 -20.56 -23.13 -3.74
N LEU A 8 -19.70 -22.19 -4.14
CA LEU A 8 -18.32 -22.48 -4.53
C LEU A 8 -17.41 -22.77 -3.32
N CYS A 9 -17.76 -22.27 -2.13
CA CYS A 9 -17.01 -22.43 -0.89
C CYS A 9 -18.00 -22.60 0.28
N PRO A 10 -18.49 -23.83 0.55
CA PRO A 10 -19.52 -24.09 1.57
C PRO A 10 -19.13 -23.62 2.98
N GLN A 11 -17.84 -23.69 3.30
CA GLN A 11 -17.23 -23.26 4.56
C GLN A 11 -16.96 -21.74 4.66
N LEU A 12 -17.31 -20.95 3.64
CA LEU A 12 -17.11 -19.49 3.63
C LEU A 12 -17.67 -18.85 4.90
N ILE A 13 -16.96 -17.94 5.54
CA ILE A 13 -17.48 -17.19 6.69
C ILE A 13 -17.88 -15.81 6.18
N PHE A 14 -19.15 -15.43 6.37
CA PHE A 14 -19.58 -14.06 6.10
C PHE A 14 -19.38 -13.23 7.36
N VAL A 15 -18.65 -12.13 7.24
CA VAL A 15 -18.43 -11.15 8.30
C VAL A 15 -19.08 -9.84 7.90
N GLY A 16 -19.64 -9.11 8.87
CA GLY A 16 -20.11 -7.75 8.65
C GLY A 16 -18.93 -6.80 8.42
N GLY A 17 -19.13 -5.79 7.58
CA GLY A 17 -18.13 -4.74 7.37
C GLY A 17 -18.04 -3.79 8.56
N ASN A 18 -16.83 -3.31 8.88
CA ASN A 18 -16.59 -2.25 9.87
C ASN A 18 -15.85 -1.08 9.20
N PHE A 19 -16.62 -0.19 8.57
CA PHE A 19 -16.07 0.89 7.77
C PHE A 19 -15.26 1.90 8.59
N SER A 20 -15.64 2.15 9.84
CA SER A 20 -14.89 3.04 10.72
C SER A 20 -13.49 2.52 11.01
N ASP A 21 -13.33 1.20 11.25
CA ASP A 21 -12.00 0.62 11.45
C ASP A 21 -11.19 0.59 10.17
N TYR A 22 -11.82 0.32 9.02
CA TYR A 22 -11.12 0.35 7.74
C TYR A 22 -10.60 1.76 7.44
N GLN A 23 -11.40 2.80 7.70
CA GLN A 23 -11.01 4.19 7.47
C GLN A 23 -9.86 4.58 8.40
N ARG A 24 -10.00 4.28 9.69
CA ARG A 24 -8.97 4.53 10.69
C ARG A 24 -7.63 3.88 10.35
N LEU A 25 -7.65 2.61 9.91
CA LEU A 25 -6.44 1.90 9.51
C LEU A 25 -5.86 2.43 8.20
N GLY A 26 -6.70 2.78 7.23
CA GLY A 26 -6.27 3.44 6.00
C GLY A 26 -5.60 4.78 6.28
N ASP A 27 -6.21 5.61 7.13
CA ASP A 27 -5.65 6.92 7.55
C ASP A 27 -4.30 6.75 8.24
N ALA A 28 -4.18 5.75 9.12
CA ALA A 28 -2.93 5.47 9.80
C ALA A 28 -1.83 4.99 8.83
N ALA A 29 -2.17 4.21 7.80
CA ALA A 29 -1.22 3.78 6.78
C ALA A 29 -0.75 4.97 5.91
N ILE A 30 -1.66 5.90 5.57
CA ILE A 30 -1.31 7.15 4.88
C ILE A 30 -0.40 8.03 5.74
N LYS A 31 -0.67 8.12 7.04
CA LYS A 31 0.17 8.88 7.97
C LYS A 31 1.63 8.40 7.99
N VAL A 32 1.87 7.10 7.80
CA VAL A 32 3.25 6.57 7.68
C VAL A 32 3.93 7.11 6.42
N LEU A 33 3.22 7.33 5.31
CA LEU A 33 3.76 7.93 4.08
C LEU A 33 4.10 9.42 4.30
N ASP A 34 3.23 10.15 5.02
CA ASP A 34 3.41 11.58 5.31
C ASP A 34 4.71 11.87 6.09
N ASP A 35 5.20 10.91 6.86
CA ASP A 35 6.47 11.03 7.59
C ASP A 35 7.71 11.04 6.65
N PHE A 36 7.57 10.57 5.40
CA PHE A 36 8.66 10.52 4.42
C PHE A 36 8.57 11.62 3.37
N THR A 37 7.36 12.03 2.99
CA THR A 37 7.16 13.06 1.96
C THR A 37 5.86 13.82 2.21
N PRO A 38 5.86 15.15 2.00
CA PRO A 38 4.62 15.92 2.01
C PRO A 38 3.78 15.73 0.73
N VAL A 39 4.32 15.07 -0.29
CA VAL A 39 3.67 14.90 -1.61
C VAL A 39 2.98 13.54 -1.67
N VAL A 40 1.85 13.43 -0.98
CA VAL A 40 1.00 12.21 -0.96
C VAL A 40 -0.34 12.50 -1.60
N GLU A 41 -0.76 11.63 -2.52
CA GLU A 41 -2.06 11.66 -3.18
C GLU A 41 -2.83 10.38 -2.85
N ARG A 42 -3.89 10.51 -2.05
CA ARG A 42 -4.77 9.39 -1.70
C ARG A 42 -5.80 9.13 -2.79
N ILE A 43 -5.91 7.87 -3.22
CA ILE A 43 -6.84 7.42 -4.27
C ILE A 43 -8.04 6.70 -3.66
N SER A 44 -7.80 5.87 -2.64
CA SER A 44 -8.83 5.11 -1.93
C SER A 44 -8.45 4.95 -0.45
N ILE A 45 -9.22 4.14 0.27
CA ILE A 45 -8.93 3.81 1.66
C ILE A 45 -7.58 3.09 1.82
N ASP A 46 -7.17 2.32 0.81
CA ASP A 46 -6.02 1.41 0.80
C ASP A 46 -5.00 1.70 -0.31
N GLU A 47 -5.20 2.75 -1.13
CA GLU A 47 -4.28 3.13 -2.21
C GLU A 47 -3.92 4.62 -2.16
N ALA A 48 -2.62 4.91 -2.32
CA ALA A 48 -2.07 6.25 -2.48
C ALA A 48 -0.80 6.24 -3.34
N PHE A 49 -0.48 7.40 -3.92
CA PHE A 49 0.82 7.69 -4.52
C PHE A 49 1.61 8.62 -3.62
N ALA A 50 2.93 8.43 -3.57
CA ALA A 50 3.85 9.29 -2.82
C ALA A 50 5.05 9.63 -3.71
N ASP A 51 5.37 10.91 -3.85
CA ASP A 51 6.58 11.36 -4.54
C ASP A 51 7.72 11.50 -3.53
N VAL A 52 8.77 10.69 -3.72
CA VAL A 52 9.93 10.64 -2.82
C VAL A 52 11.19 11.22 -3.45
N ALA A 53 11.11 11.81 -4.65
CA ALA A 53 12.29 12.29 -5.39
C ALA A 53 13.11 13.30 -4.56
N GLY A 54 12.44 14.23 -3.87
CA GLY A 54 13.07 15.23 -3.00
C GLY A 54 13.55 14.71 -1.64
N CYS A 55 13.26 13.46 -1.30
CA CYS A 55 13.46 12.91 0.05
C CYS A 55 14.64 11.94 0.14
N THR A 56 15.32 11.69 -0.97
CA THR A 56 16.33 10.63 -1.08
C THR A 56 17.59 10.90 -0.25
N HIS A 57 17.96 12.16 -0.05
CA HIS A 57 19.08 12.51 0.83
C HIS A 57 18.81 12.26 2.32
N LEU A 58 17.54 12.31 2.74
CA LEU A 58 17.14 12.13 4.14
C LEU A 58 16.91 10.66 4.48
N PHE A 59 16.30 9.91 3.55
CA PHE A 59 15.77 8.57 3.83
C PHE A 59 16.33 7.47 2.91
N GLY A 60 17.27 7.81 2.03
CA GLY A 60 17.90 6.86 1.10
C GLY A 60 17.16 6.72 -0.23
N SER A 61 17.53 5.70 -1.00
CA SER A 61 16.93 5.39 -2.29
C SER A 61 15.42 5.13 -2.18
N PRO A 62 14.65 5.30 -3.27
CA PRO A 62 13.23 4.94 -3.29
C PRO A 62 12.93 3.50 -2.83
N ARG A 63 13.85 2.57 -3.09
CA ARG A 63 13.77 1.17 -2.59
C ARG A 63 13.87 1.10 -1.07
N GLU A 64 14.82 1.83 -0.48
CA GLU A 64 15.02 1.86 0.98
C GLU A 64 13.82 2.51 1.66
N ILE A 65 13.35 3.66 1.16
CA ILE A 65 12.14 4.34 1.64
C ILE A 65 10.95 3.38 1.63
N ALA A 66 10.67 2.74 0.49
CA ALA A 66 9.57 1.79 0.35
C ALA A 66 9.72 0.59 1.32
N THR A 67 10.94 0.07 1.49
CA THR A 67 11.21 -1.03 2.43
C THR A 67 10.91 -0.62 3.88
N VAL A 68 11.32 0.57 4.29
CA VAL A 68 11.05 1.10 5.63
C VAL A 68 9.56 1.33 5.84
N ILE A 69 8.86 1.93 4.88
CA ILE A 69 7.40 2.14 4.94
C ILE A 69 6.67 0.82 5.14
N ARG A 70 6.98 -0.20 4.34
CA ARG A 70 6.38 -1.55 4.49
C ARG A 70 6.59 -2.11 5.89
N ARG A 71 7.83 -2.02 6.41
CA ARG A 71 8.17 -2.48 7.76
C ARG A 71 7.41 -1.71 8.84
N ARG A 72 7.32 -0.38 8.71
CA ARG A 72 6.60 0.48 9.66
C ARG A 72 5.11 0.18 9.69
N VAL A 73 4.46 0.12 8.53
CA VAL A 73 3.03 -0.24 8.44
C VAL A 73 2.77 -1.62 9.06
N ARG A 74 3.64 -2.60 8.79
CA ARG A 74 3.54 -3.93 9.40
C ARG A 74 3.69 -3.89 10.93
N ALA A 75 4.65 -3.15 11.45
CA ALA A 75 4.93 -3.08 12.89
C ALA A 75 3.89 -2.25 13.66
N GLU A 76 3.45 -1.13 13.10
CA GLU A 76 2.54 -0.18 13.75
C GLU A 76 1.07 -0.60 13.64
N LEU A 77 0.67 -1.20 12.50
CA LEU A 77 -0.75 -1.49 12.20
C LEU A 77 -1.05 -2.99 12.07
N GLY A 78 -0.03 -3.85 12.04
CA GLY A 78 -0.20 -5.29 11.80
C GLY A 78 -0.62 -5.65 10.36
N LEU A 79 -0.66 -4.68 9.45
CA LEU A 79 -1.13 -4.86 8.08
C LEU A 79 0.03 -5.10 7.11
N PRO A 80 -0.05 -6.08 6.20
CA PRO A 80 0.85 -6.15 5.06
C PRO A 80 0.46 -5.08 4.03
N ILE A 81 1.45 -4.50 3.36
CA ILE A 81 1.23 -3.61 2.20
C ILE A 81 2.20 -3.96 1.07
N SER A 82 1.72 -3.77 -0.16
CA SER A 82 2.53 -3.94 -1.37
C SER A 82 2.85 -2.57 -1.96
N ILE A 83 4.11 -2.36 -2.33
CA ILE A 83 4.57 -1.08 -2.91
C ILE A 83 5.16 -1.33 -4.29
N GLY A 84 4.76 -0.51 -5.25
CA GLY A 84 5.40 -0.39 -6.56
C GLY A 84 6.12 0.95 -6.66
N VAL A 85 7.37 0.93 -7.13
CA VAL A 85 8.20 2.12 -7.30
C VAL A 85 8.56 2.25 -8.78
N ALA A 86 8.29 3.41 -9.38
CA ALA A 86 8.62 3.70 -10.78
C ALA A 86 8.71 5.21 -11.04
N ARG A 87 9.20 5.61 -12.22
CA ARG A 87 9.27 7.02 -12.66
C ARG A 87 7.89 7.68 -12.84
N THR A 88 6.82 6.91 -13.02
CA THR A 88 5.46 7.43 -13.23
C THR A 88 4.45 6.71 -12.35
N LYS A 89 3.37 7.41 -11.99
CA LYS A 89 2.26 6.83 -11.19
C LYS A 89 1.65 5.60 -11.86
N HIS A 90 1.50 5.64 -13.19
CA HIS A 90 0.93 4.52 -13.94
C HIS A 90 1.81 3.25 -13.83
N LEU A 91 3.13 3.37 -14.05
CA LEU A 91 4.04 2.23 -13.88
C LEU A 91 4.14 1.80 -12.41
N ALA A 92 4.10 2.72 -11.46
CA ALA A 92 4.10 2.40 -10.04
C ALA A 92 2.85 1.60 -9.64
N LYS A 93 1.68 1.92 -10.21
CA LYS A 93 0.44 1.16 -10.02
C LYS A 93 0.53 -0.26 -10.58
N ILE A 94 1.09 -0.43 -11.77
CA ILE A 94 1.30 -1.76 -12.37
C ILE A 94 2.30 -2.56 -11.52
N ALA A 95 3.41 -1.94 -11.13
CA ALA A 95 4.41 -2.55 -10.26
C ALA A 95 3.81 -2.98 -8.91
N SER A 96 2.93 -2.17 -8.31
CA SER A 96 2.28 -2.52 -7.05
C SER A 96 1.31 -3.69 -7.19
N GLN A 97 0.64 -3.85 -8.35
CA GLN A 97 -0.17 -5.03 -8.64
C GLN A 97 0.70 -6.31 -8.75
N VAL A 98 1.84 -6.24 -9.44
CA VAL A 98 2.80 -7.36 -9.53
C VAL A 98 3.40 -7.69 -8.16
N ALA A 99 3.57 -6.69 -7.30
CA ALA A 99 4.09 -6.86 -5.95
C ALA A 99 3.10 -7.50 -4.97
N LYS A 100 1.80 -7.62 -5.30
CA LYS A 100 0.81 -8.20 -4.38
C LYS A 100 0.95 -9.73 -4.31
N PRO A 101 0.78 -10.37 -3.13
CA PRO A 101 0.62 -9.76 -1.80
C PRO A 101 1.95 -9.49 -1.08
N ASP A 102 1.96 -8.48 -0.20
CA ASP A 102 3.08 -8.14 0.70
C ASP A 102 4.48 -8.07 0.04
N GLY A 103 4.57 -7.49 -1.15
CA GLY A 103 5.82 -7.36 -1.90
C GLY A 103 6.27 -5.92 -2.16
N LEU A 104 7.45 -5.81 -2.76
CA LEU A 104 8.04 -4.56 -3.25
C LEU A 104 8.61 -4.82 -4.65
N VAL A 105 8.14 -4.09 -5.65
CA VAL A 105 8.70 -4.10 -7.01
C VAL A 105 9.20 -2.70 -7.34
N VAL A 106 10.43 -2.63 -7.86
CA VAL A 106 11.04 -1.39 -8.36
C VAL A 106 11.26 -1.56 -9.86
N VAL A 107 10.75 -0.61 -10.63
CA VAL A 107 10.95 -0.52 -12.07
C VAL A 107 11.99 0.56 -12.32
N ASP A 108 13.22 0.13 -12.57
CA ASP A 108 14.33 1.03 -12.82
C ASP A 108 14.15 1.81 -14.14
N PRO A 109 14.68 3.04 -14.20
CA PRO A 109 14.75 3.76 -15.45
C PRO A 109 15.60 2.99 -16.49
N GLY A 110 14.96 2.59 -17.60
CA GLY A 110 15.66 2.30 -18.84
C GLY A 110 16.22 3.57 -19.49
#